data_AF-A0A2E1Q3R6-F1
#
_entry.id   AF-A0A2E1Q3R6-F1
#
_cell.length_a   1.000
_cell.length_b   1.000
_cell.length_c   1.000
_cell.angle_alpha   90.00
_cell.angle_beta   90.00
_cell.angle_gamma   90.00
#
_symmetry.space_group_name_H-M   'P 1'
#
loop_
_entity.id
_entity.type
_entity.pdbx_description
1 polymer ?
#
loop_
_entity_poly.entity_id
_entity_poly.type
_entity_poly.pdbx_seq_one_letter_code
_entity_poly.pdbx_strand_id
1 'polypeptide(L)'
;MEKLNWIKELVHAEQQMEEAGIVDMTAGLDPHREMEETTVDFLLDLKLAFVEVTSAFNQLKTTGLGHIKIYGISKTKADFMLFRNGYKLIFSMAAPGKIRIFQTATNPQFYFQPHQEESQIESQVLEAEMGAFGQMSWTYKGQPINLDYLVRYYTSRFVKDSTK
;
A
#
# COMPACT_ATOMS: atom_id res chain seq x y z
N MET A 1 10.70 12.43 15.61
CA MET A 1 11.22 12.00 16.94
C MET A 1 11.29 10.47 17.07
N GLU A 2 11.36 9.72 15.95
CA GLU A 2 11.25 8.24 15.94
C GLU A 2 12.56 7.46 16.10
N LYS A 3 13.72 8.11 15.91
CA LYS A 3 15.04 7.42 15.88
C LYS A 3 15.42 6.64 17.14
N LEU A 4 14.69 6.80 18.24
CA LEU A 4 14.99 6.17 19.55
C LEU A 4 13.89 5.21 20.03
N ASN A 5 12.84 4.94 19.25
CA ASN A 5 11.80 4.00 19.70
C ASN A 5 12.35 2.58 19.87
N TRP A 6 13.17 2.12 18.93
CA TRP A 6 13.84 0.81 19.04
C TRP A 6 14.74 0.71 20.27
N ILE A 7 15.39 1.81 20.69
CA ILE A 7 16.17 1.85 21.94
C ILE A 7 15.26 1.68 23.16
N LYS A 8 14.08 2.30 23.17
CA LYS A 8 13.13 2.14 24.28
C LYS A 8 12.61 0.70 24.37
N GLU A 9 12.31 0.10 23.24
CA GLU A 9 11.89 -1.31 23.17
C GLU A 9 13.01 -2.23 23.66
N LEU A 10 14.26 -1.97 23.28
CA LEU A 10 15.43 -2.69 23.76
C LEU A 10 15.60 -2.58 25.28
N VAL A 11 15.49 -1.37 25.84
CA VAL A 11 15.58 -1.14 27.30
C VAL A 11 14.45 -1.87 28.04
N HIS A 12 13.23 -1.86 27.51
CA HIS A 12 12.12 -2.60 28.11
C HIS A 12 12.32 -4.12 28.05
N ALA A 13 12.82 -4.64 26.93
CA ALA A 13 13.16 -6.05 26.79
C ALA A 13 14.24 -6.48 27.80
N GLU A 14 15.30 -5.68 27.97
CA GLU A 14 16.36 -5.93 28.95
C GLU A 14 15.81 -6.03 30.38
N GLN A 15 15.00 -5.05 30.81
CA GLN A 15 14.40 -5.05 32.14
C GLN A 15 13.52 -6.27 32.39
N GLN A 16 12.71 -6.67 31.40
CA GLN A 16 11.87 -7.86 31.50
C GLN A 16 12.68 -9.15 31.61
N MET A 17 13.80 -9.25 30.88
CA MET A 17 14.70 -10.40 30.97
C MET A 17 15.38 -10.49 32.36
N GLU A 18 15.79 -9.34 32.93
CA GLU A 18 16.32 -9.30 34.30
C GLU A 18 15.27 -9.73 35.34
N GLU A 19 14.05 -9.22 35.24
CA GLU A 19 12.96 -9.53 36.18
C GLU A 19 12.49 -10.98 36.09
N ALA A 20 12.42 -11.54 34.87
CA ALA A 20 11.98 -12.91 34.64
C ALA A 20 13.08 -13.96 34.87
N GLY A 21 14.36 -13.55 34.88
CA GLY A 21 15.51 -14.47 34.94
C GLY A 21 15.62 -15.38 33.72
N ILE A 22 14.95 -15.05 32.62
CA ILE A 22 14.91 -15.81 31.36
C ILE A 22 15.42 -14.89 30.26
N VAL A 23 16.36 -15.39 29.45
CA VAL A 23 16.86 -14.67 28.27
C VAL A 23 15.95 -14.99 27.08
N ASP A 24 15.24 -13.98 26.59
CA ASP A 24 14.47 -14.07 25.34
C ASP A 24 15.27 -13.45 24.19
N MET A 25 15.81 -14.33 23.33
CA MET A 25 16.59 -13.93 22.15
C MET A 25 15.75 -13.25 21.05
N THR A 26 14.42 -13.26 21.18
CA THR A 26 13.47 -12.63 20.24
C THR A 26 12.92 -11.30 20.75
N ALA A 27 13.22 -10.93 22.00
CA ALA A 27 12.74 -9.70 22.60
C ALA A 27 13.33 -8.47 21.88
N GLY A 28 12.48 -7.76 21.13
CA GLY A 28 12.84 -6.54 20.38
C GLY A 28 13.08 -6.73 18.88
N LEU A 29 13.07 -7.97 18.37
CA LEU A 29 13.20 -8.29 16.94
C LEU A 29 12.19 -9.38 16.59
N ASP A 30 10.92 -9.01 16.42
CA ASP A 30 9.89 -9.88 15.86
C ASP A 30 9.73 -9.57 14.36
N PRO A 31 10.29 -10.41 13.46
CA PRO A 31 10.27 -10.15 12.02
C PRO A 31 8.86 -10.12 11.44
N HIS A 32 7.90 -10.83 12.05
CA HIS A 32 6.53 -10.84 11.56
C HIS A 32 5.82 -9.53 11.87
N ARG A 33 6.00 -9.02 13.09
CA ARG A 33 5.48 -7.72 13.50
C ARG A 33 6.12 -6.59 12.69
N GLU A 34 7.44 -6.61 12.54
CA GLU A 34 8.18 -5.60 11.76
C GLU A 34 7.74 -5.59 10.29
N MET A 35 7.53 -6.76 9.69
CA MET A 35 7.01 -6.90 8.33
C MET A 35 5.61 -6.29 8.20
N GLU A 36 4.72 -6.52 9.17
CA GLU A 36 3.39 -5.94 9.18
C GLU A 36 3.43 -4.42 9.32
N GLU A 37 4.18 -3.90 10.28
CA GLU A 37 4.36 -2.45 10.50
C GLU A 37 4.92 -1.78 9.24
N THR A 38 5.98 -2.33 8.65
CA THR A 38 6.57 -1.83 7.40
C THR A 38 5.58 -1.88 6.22
N THR A 39 4.69 -2.87 6.19
CA THR A 39 3.64 -2.96 5.14
C THR A 39 2.62 -1.83 5.28
N VAL A 40 2.22 -1.53 6.51
CA VAL A 40 1.31 -0.42 6.81
C VAL A 40 1.97 0.91 6.47
N ASP A 41 3.23 1.10 6.85
CA ASP A 41 3.97 2.34 6.59
C ASP A 41 4.14 2.58 5.09
N PHE A 42 4.49 1.56 4.32
CA PHE A 42 4.61 1.70 2.87
C PHE A 42 3.27 1.99 2.17
N LEU A 43 2.15 1.46 2.68
CA LEU A 43 0.82 1.84 2.20
C LEU A 43 0.49 3.32 2.50
N LEU A 44 0.89 3.83 3.67
CA LEU A 44 0.73 5.23 4.03
C LEU A 44 1.59 6.14 3.13
N ASP A 45 2.83 5.76 2.87
CA ASP A 45 3.73 6.47 1.95
C ASP A 45 3.18 6.50 0.53
N LEU A 46 2.69 5.36 0.03
CA LEU A 46 1.99 5.27 -1.25
C LEU A 46 0.80 6.23 -1.28
N LYS A 47 -0.05 6.20 -0.25
CA LYS A 47 -1.22 7.07 -0.17
C LYS A 47 -0.83 8.55 -0.19
N LEU A 48 0.19 8.94 0.56
CA LEU A 48 0.69 10.32 0.58
C LEU A 48 1.20 10.76 -0.79
N ALA A 49 2.00 9.93 -1.45
CA ALA A 49 2.51 10.21 -2.79
C ALA A 49 1.39 10.34 -3.83
N PHE A 50 0.34 9.49 -3.75
CA PHE A 50 -0.84 9.63 -4.60
C PHE A 50 -1.65 10.89 -4.27
N VAL A 51 -1.78 11.28 -2.99
CA VAL A 51 -2.45 12.54 -2.61
C VAL A 51 -1.76 13.73 -3.23
N GLU A 52 -0.43 13.78 -3.18
CA GLU A 52 0.36 14.85 -3.81
C GLU A 52 0.12 14.91 -5.33
N VAL A 53 0.35 13.79 -6.03
CA VAL A 53 0.26 13.73 -7.49
C VAL A 53 -1.17 13.99 -7.98
N THR A 54 -2.19 13.44 -7.31
CA THR A 54 -3.59 13.66 -7.71
C THR A 54 -4.06 15.07 -7.40
N SER A 55 -3.56 15.70 -6.32
CA SER A 55 -3.82 17.11 -6.03
C SER A 55 -3.24 18.01 -7.11
N ALA A 56 -1.98 17.79 -7.51
CA ALA A 56 -1.36 18.53 -8.61
C ALA A 56 -2.11 18.31 -9.94
N PHE A 57 -2.47 17.07 -10.27
CA PHE A 57 -3.25 16.75 -11.46
C PHE A 57 -4.61 17.48 -11.47
N ASN A 58 -5.34 17.46 -10.35
CA ASN A 58 -6.64 18.11 -10.23
C ASN A 58 -6.52 19.64 -10.32
N GLN A 59 -5.49 20.24 -9.73
CA GLN A 59 -5.24 21.69 -9.80
C GLN A 59 -4.91 22.17 -11.22
N LEU A 60 -4.12 21.39 -11.96
CA LEU A 60 -3.75 21.71 -13.35
C LEU A 60 -4.91 21.50 -14.33
N LYS A 61 -5.97 20.81 -13.91
CA LYS A 61 -7.14 20.57 -14.74
C LYS A 61 -8.04 21.81 -14.77
N THR A 62 -8.39 22.27 -15.96
CA THR A 62 -9.24 23.46 -16.15
C THR A 62 -10.72 23.25 -15.78
N THR A 63 -11.15 21.99 -15.63
CA THR A 63 -12.54 21.63 -15.32
C THR A 63 -12.62 20.75 -14.08
N GLY A 64 -13.58 21.04 -13.19
CA GLY A 64 -13.88 20.21 -12.01
C GLY A 64 -14.40 18.79 -12.31
N LEU A 65 -14.87 18.55 -13.54
CA LEU A 65 -15.37 17.24 -13.96
C LEU A 65 -14.25 16.22 -14.03
N GLY A 66 -14.49 15.03 -13.48
CA GLY A 66 -13.53 13.93 -13.51
C GLY A 66 -12.24 14.22 -12.75
N HIS A 67 -12.32 14.89 -11.61
CA HIS A 67 -11.24 14.90 -10.61
C HIS A 67 -11.03 13.51 -10.04
N ILE A 68 -9.79 13.21 -9.69
CA ILE A 68 -9.45 11.99 -8.96
C ILE A 68 -9.70 12.25 -7.48
N LYS A 69 -10.45 11.36 -6.83
CA LYS A 69 -10.67 11.37 -5.38
C LYS A 69 -9.90 10.21 -4.76
N ILE A 70 -9.37 10.41 -3.56
CA ILE A 70 -8.73 9.34 -2.78
C ILE A 70 -9.58 9.06 -1.55
N TYR A 71 -9.82 7.79 -1.28
CA TYR A 71 -10.58 7.30 -0.14
C TYR A 71 -9.78 6.26 0.63
N GLY A 72 -9.81 6.32 1.97
CA GLY A 72 -9.39 5.20 2.79
C GLY A 72 -10.47 4.11 2.79
N ILE A 73 -10.07 2.85 2.98
CA ILE A 73 -10.99 1.72 3.10
C ILE A 73 -11.24 1.43 4.58
N SER A 74 -12.50 1.51 4.99
CA SER A 74 -12.89 1.29 6.38
C SER A 74 -12.51 -0.11 6.88
N LYS A 75 -12.18 -0.22 8.18
CA LYS A 75 -11.78 -1.47 8.84
C LYS A 75 -10.47 -2.07 8.31
N THR A 76 -9.62 -1.25 7.70
CA THR A 76 -8.25 -1.62 7.31
C THR A 76 -7.27 -0.66 7.97
N LYS A 77 -6.00 -1.07 8.12
CA LYS A 77 -4.97 -0.23 8.74
C LYS A 77 -4.57 0.94 7.84
N ALA A 78 -4.35 0.70 6.56
CA ALA A 78 -3.84 1.71 5.63
C ALA A 78 -4.36 1.59 4.19
N ASP A 79 -5.29 0.67 3.90
CA ASP A 79 -5.76 0.47 2.51
C ASP A 79 -6.47 1.73 2.00
N PHE A 80 -6.30 1.99 0.70
CA PHE A 80 -6.88 3.14 0.06
C PHE A 80 -7.22 2.87 -1.41
N MET A 81 -8.04 3.74 -1.98
CA MET A 81 -8.41 3.69 -3.38
C MET A 81 -8.45 5.07 -4.02
N LEU A 82 -8.07 5.13 -5.29
CA LEU A 82 -8.35 6.24 -6.18
C LEU A 82 -9.69 5.98 -6.87
N PHE A 83 -10.50 7.01 -7.00
CA PHE A 83 -11.80 6.96 -7.66
C PHE A 83 -11.94 8.07 -8.68
N ARG A 84 -12.39 7.71 -9.89
CA ARG A 84 -12.70 8.65 -10.96
C ARG A 84 -13.66 8.01 -11.95
N ASN A 85 -14.76 8.69 -12.27
CA ASN A 85 -15.71 8.28 -13.32
C ASN A 85 -16.20 6.82 -13.21
N GLY A 86 -16.44 6.31 -11.99
CA GLY A 86 -16.89 4.93 -11.80
C GLY A 86 -15.77 3.88 -11.80
N TYR A 87 -14.52 4.27 -12.07
CA TYR A 87 -13.35 3.42 -11.93
C TYR A 87 -12.74 3.57 -10.53
N LYS A 88 -12.23 2.46 -9.99
CA LYS A 88 -11.48 2.40 -8.74
C LYS A 88 -10.14 1.72 -8.98
N LEU A 89 -9.05 2.35 -8.55
CA LEU A 89 -7.75 1.70 -8.40
C LEU A 89 -7.49 1.52 -6.91
N ILE A 90 -7.28 0.28 -6.47
CA ILE A 90 -7.25 -0.09 -5.07
C ILE A 90 -5.86 -0.61 -4.71
N PHE A 91 -5.33 -0.12 -3.59
CA PHE A 91 -4.10 -0.57 -2.94
C PHE A 91 -4.49 -1.17 -1.59
N SER A 92 -4.19 -2.46 -1.39
CA SER A 92 -4.64 -3.19 -0.21
C SER A 92 -3.60 -4.18 0.28
N MET A 93 -3.43 -4.27 1.59
CA MET A 93 -2.61 -5.28 2.24
C MET A 93 -3.23 -6.67 2.04
N ALA A 94 -2.56 -7.54 1.27
CA ALA A 94 -2.99 -8.92 1.07
C ALA A 94 -2.48 -9.84 2.19
N ALA A 95 -1.26 -9.59 2.65
CA ALA A 95 -0.58 -10.25 3.78
C ALA A 95 0.58 -9.35 4.24
N PRO A 96 1.18 -9.59 5.43
CA PRO A 96 2.45 -8.96 5.78
C PRO A 96 3.48 -9.15 4.66
N GLY A 97 4.06 -8.05 4.20
CA GLY A 97 5.01 -8.01 3.10
C GLY A 97 4.39 -8.11 1.71
N LYS A 98 3.06 -8.07 1.57
CA LYS A 98 2.38 -8.17 0.26
C LYS A 98 1.28 -7.14 0.10
N ILE A 99 1.43 -6.28 -0.90
CA ILE A 99 0.42 -5.29 -1.28
C ILE A 99 -0.14 -5.65 -2.64
N ARG A 100 -1.46 -5.81 -2.71
CA ARG A 100 -2.17 -6.06 -3.96
C ARG A 100 -2.69 -4.75 -4.53
N ILE A 101 -2.48 -4.59 -5.84
CA ILE A 101 -2.95 -3.46 -6.63
C ILE A 101 -3.88 -4.00 -7.71
N PHE A 102 -5.09 -3.45 -7.78
CA PHE A 102 -6.07 -3.90 -8.76
C PHE A 102 -7.07 -2.79 -9.12
N GLN A 103 -7.64 -2.89 -10.32
CA GLN A 103 -8.62 -1.94 -10.84
C GLN A 103 -9.99 -2.59 -10.95
N THR A 104 -11.03 -1.84 -10.61
CA THR A 104 -12.43 -2.24 -10.83
C THR A 104 -13.18 -1.11 -11.52
N ALA A 105 -14.18 -1.43 -12.33
CA ALA A 105 -15.03 -0.45 -12.99
C ALA A 105 -16.50 -0.80 -12.73
N THR A 106 -17.27 0.16 -12.22
CA THR A 106 -18.71 -0.01 -12.10
C THR A 106 -19.35 0.35 -13.45
N ASN A 107 -19.42 -0.59 -14.38
CA ASN A 107 -20.19 -0.39 -15.61
C ASN A 107 -21.65 -0.80 -15.37
N PRO A 108 -22.64 0.10 -15.53
CA PRO A 108 -24.06 -0.28 -15.45
C PRO A 108 -24.47 -1.31 -16.51
N GLN A 109 -23.71 -1.44 -17.60
CA GLN A 109 -24.01 -2.35 -18.72
C GLN A 109 -23.66 -3.82 -18.45
N PHE A 110 -22.86 -4.14 -17.41
CA PHE A 110 -22.48 -5.52 -17.11
C PHE A 110 -23.45 -6.26 -16.18
N TYR A 111 -24.53 -5.62 -15.71
CA TYR A 111 -25.55 -6.28 -14.89
C TYR A 111 -26.53 -7.18 -15.68
N PHE A 112 -26.44 -7.23 -17.02
CA PHE A 112 -27.39 -7.95 -17.89
C PHE A 112 -26.79 -9.13 -18.68
N GLN A 113 -25.64 -9.68 -18.27
CA GLN A 113 -25.13 -10.92 -18.87
C GLN A 113 -24.97 -12.01 -17.82
N PRO A 114 -25.90 -13.00 -17.75
CA PRO A 114 -25.64 -14.21 -17.00
C PRO A 114 -24.60 -15.00 -17.81
N HIS A 115 -23.45 -15.29 -17.20
CA HIS A 115 -22.31 -16.05 -17.77
C HIS A 115 -21.31 -15.24 -18.62
N GLN A 116 -20.68 -14.21 -18.02
CA GLN A 116 -19.27 -13.98 -18.33
C GLN A 116 -18.45 -14.47 -17.14
N GLU A 117 -17.57 -15.44 -17.41
CA GLU A 117 -16.48 -15.83 -16.55
C GLU A 117 -15.85 -14.58 -15.94
N GLU A 118 -15.64 -14.59 -14.61
CA GLU A 118 -14.95 -13.52 -13.89
C GLU A 118 -13.74 -13.09 -14.72
N SER A 119 -13.86 -11.93 -15.38
CA SER A 119 -12.76 -11.37 -16.14
C SER A 119 -11.65 -11.21 -15.12
N GLN A 120 -10.60 -12.05 -15.22
CA GLN A 120 -9.50 -12.08 -14.26
C GLN A 120 -9.08 -10.64 -14.01
N ILE A 121 -9.41 -10.11 -12.83
CA ILE A 121 -8.99 -8.78 -12.44
C ILE A 121 -7.46 -8.86 -12.45
N GLU A 122 -6.81 -8.23 -13.43
CA GLU A 122 -5.36 -8.18 -13.50
C GLU A 122 -4.84 -7.52 -12.22
N SER A 123 -4.49 -8.36 -11.24
CA SER A 123 -3.97 -7.92 -9.96
C SER A 123 -2.46 -8.01 -9.99
N GLN A 124 -1.82 -6.94 -9.58
CA GLN A 124 -0.37 -6.86 -9.42
C GLN A 124 -0.05 -6.92 -7.93
N VAL A 125 1.05 -7.57 -7.57
CA VAL A 125 1.47 -7.74 -6.18
C VAL A 125 2.85 -7.12 -6.01
N LEU A 126 2.96 -6.18 -5.08
CA LEU A 126 4.25 -5.70 -4.57
C LEU A 126 4.64 -6.59 -3.40
N GLU A 127 5.90 -6.99 -3.37
CA GLU A 127 6.43 -7.89 -2.35
C GLU A 127 7.55 -7.19 -1.60
N ALA A 128 7.59 -7.38 -0.29
CA ALA A 128 8.65 -6.89 0.55
C ALA A 128 9.72 -7.97 0.69
N GLU A 129 10.97 -7.61 0.39
CA GLU A 129 12.14 -8.46 0.50
C GLU A 129 13.01 -7.97 1.65
N MET A 130 13.39 -8.90 2.53
CA MET A 130 14.29 -8.62 3.65
C MET A 130 15.74 -8.67 3.16
N GLY A 131 16.39 -7.51 3.20
CA GLY A 131 17.80 -7.33 2.92
C GLY A 131 18.68 -7.56 4.15
N ALA A 132 19.94 -7.15 4.05
CA ALA A 132 20.89 -7.25 5.16
C ALA A 132 20.41 -6.47 6.39
N PHE A 133 20.68 -7.01 7.58
CA PHE A 133 20.35 -6.39 8.87
C PHE A 133 18.86 -6.08 9.08
N GLY A 134 17.96 -6.84 8.43
CA GLY A 134 16.51 -6.61 8.52
C GLY A 134 16.01 -5.46 7.65
N GLN A 135 16.87 -4.86 6.81
CA GLN A 135 16.45 -3.77 5.94
C GLN A 135 15.40 -4.24 4.94
N MET A 136 14.16 -3.77 5.09
CA MET A 136 13.08 -4.07 4.16
C MET A 136 13.20 -3.26 2.87
N SER A 137 13.00 -3.92 1.74
CA SER A 137 12.95 -3.31 0.41
C SER A 137 11.73 -3.79 -0.35
N TRP A 138 11.11 -2.93 -1.16
CA TRP A 138 9.91 -3.30 -1.93
C TRP A 138 10.27 -3.64 -3.37
N THR A 139 9.76 -4.76 -3.86
CA THR A 139 10.01 -5.26 -5.21
C THR A 139 8.70 -5.57 -5.95
N TYR A 140 8.77 -5.50 -7.27
CA TYR A 140 7.74 -5.98 -8.17
C TYR A 140 8.39 -6.94 -9.15
N LYS A 141 7.98 -8.22 -9.12
CA LYS A 141 8.59 -9.30 -9.91
C LYS A 141 10.12 -9.38 -9.70
N GLY A 142 10.56 -9.24 -8.45
CA GLY A 142 11.98 -9.28 -8.06
C GLY A 142 12.81 -8.07 -8.51
N GLN A 143 12.18 -6.97 -8.95
CA GLN A 143 12.85 -5.73 -9.28
C GLN A 143 12.52 -4.65 -8.25
N PRO A 144 13.51 -3.89 -7.76
CA PRO A 144 13.28 -2.86 -6.74
C PRO A 144 12.35 -1.77 -7.25
N ILE A 145 11.46 -1.31 -6.37
CA ILE A 145 10.48 -0.28 -6.68
C ILE A 145 11.07 1.09 -6.38
N ASN A 146 10.95 2.00 -7.36
CA ASN A 146 11.03 3.43 -7.10
C ASN A 146 9.60 3.98 -6.99
N LEU A 147 9.31 4.62 -5.85
CA LEU A 147 7.97 5.11 -5.52
C LEU A 147 7.44 6.13 -6.54
N ASP A 148 8.28 7.06 -6.98
CA ASP A 148 7.89 8.11 -7.94
C ASP A 148 7.48 7.51 -9.29
N TYR A 149 8.25 6.53 -9.78
CA TYR A 149 7.94 5.85 -11.03
C TYR A 149 6.69 4.99 -10.91
N LEU A 150 6.47 4.33 -9.77
CA LEU A 150 5.27 3.56 -9.49
C LEU A 150 4.02 4.46 -9.54
N VAL A 151 4.05 5.58 -8.80
CA VAL A 151 2.92 6.51 -8.74
C VAL A 151 2.66 7.13 -10.12
N ARG A 152 3.72 7.51 -10.85
CA ARG A 152 3.62 7.99 -12.23
C ARG A 152 2.97 6.96 -13.16
N TYR A 153 3.40 5.71 -13.09
CA TYR A 153 2.88 4.62 -13.92
C TYR A 153 1.38 4.40 -13.68
N TYR A 154 0.99 4.18 -12.42
CA TYR A 154 -0.40 3.89 -12.07
C TYR A 154 -1.31 5.09 -12.27
N THR A 155 -0.87 6.31 -11.94
CA THR A 155 -1.67 7.52 -12.20
C THR A 155 -1.91 7.70 -13.70
N SER A 156 -0.88 7.51 -14.52
CA SER A 156 -1.00 7.64 -15.98
C SER A 156 -1.98 6.62 -16.57
N ARG A 157 -1.91 5.35 -16.12
CA ARG A 157 -2.83 4.29 -16.56
C ARG A 157 -4.25 4.56 -16.06
N PHE A 158 -4.41 4.87 -14.77
CA PHE A 158 -5.71 5.15 -14.17
C PHE A 158 -6.40 6.33 -14.86
N VAL A 159 -5.67 7.40 -15.18
CA VAL A 159 -6.22 8.55 -15.90
C VAL A 159 -6.72 8.16 -17.28
N LYS A 160 -5.96 7.37 -18.04
CA LYS A 160 -6.35 6.90 -19.38
C LYS A 160 -7.59 6.02 -19.32
N ASP A 161 -7.61 5.05 -18.42
CA ASP A 161 -8.70 4.09 -18.30
C ASP A 161 -10.00 4.74 -17.82
N SER A 162 -9.90 5.69 -16.88
CA SER A 162 -11.05 6.41 -16.31
C SER A 162 -11.54 7.60 -17.15
N THR A 163 -10.95 7.87 -18.31
CA THR A 163 -11.44 8.93 -19.23
C THR A 163 -12.38 8.39 -20.31
N LYS A 164 -12.42 7.06 -20.49
CA LYS A 164 -13.32 6.41 -21.45
C LYS A 164 -14.79 6.54 -21.07
#